data_AF-A0A0J6UZ58-F1
#
_entry.id   AF-A0A0J6UZ58-F1
#
_cell.length_a   1.000
_cell.length_b   1.000
_cell.length_c   1.000
_cell.angle_alpha   90.00
_cell.angle_beta   90.00
_cell.angle_gamma   90.00
#
_symmetry.space_group_name_H-M   'P 1'
#
loop_
_entity.id
_entity.type
_entity.pdbx_description
1 polymer ?
#
loop_
_entity_poly.entity_id
_entity_poly.type
_entity_poly.pdbx_seq_one_letter_code
_entity_poly.pdbx_strand_id
1 'polypeptide(L)'
;ALEAAEAEANAAVLRPVETALDAVPHVPVSRDMAMRLMRGQPVILRGRDAPTEGKAYATCGGVLVAVGDVERGELVPHRVFHLGGTAPRNG
;
A
#
# COMPACT_ATOMS: atom_id res chain seq x y z
N ALA A 1 -26.78 -14.48 11.92
CA ALA A 1 -26.19 -15.82 12.10
C ALA A 1 -25.68 -16.38 10.78
N LEU A 2 -26.54 -16.52 9.76
CA LEU A 2 -26.14 -16.96 8.41
C LEU A 2 -25.13 -16.00 7.74
N GLU A 3 -25.42 -14.70 7.73
CA GLU A 3 -24.52 -13.65 7.19
C GLU A 3 -23.12 -13.61 7.81
N ALA A 4 -23.02 -13.89 9.11
CA ALA A 4 -21.73 -13.93 9.81
C ALA A 4 -20.93 -15.18 9.40
N ALA A 5 -21.59 -16.33 9.26
CA ALA A 5 -20.96 -17.55 8.78
C ALA A 5 -20.48 -17.42 7.33
N GLU A 6 -21.23 -16.70 6.48
CA GLU A 6 -20.81 -16.39 5.11
C GLU A 6 -19.63 -15.40 5.06
N ALA A 7 -19.61 -14.39 5.92
CA ALA A 7 -18.47 -13.48 6.05
C ALA A 7 -17.19 -14.23 6.48
N GLU A 8 -17.30 -15.14 7.46
CA GLU A 8 -16.19 -15.99 7.91
C GLU A 8 -15.70 -16.92 6.78
N ALA A 9 -16.63 -17.54 6.04
CA ALA A 9 -16.30 -18.41 4.91
C ALA A 9 -15.61 -17.63 3.78
N ASN A 10 -16.05 -16.40 3.50
CA ASN A 10 -15.41 -15.51 2.52
C ASN A 10 -14.02 -15.07 2.97
N ALA A 11 -13.86 -14.73 4.25
CA ALA A 11 -12.56 -14.37 4.81
C ALA A 11 -11.54 -15.51 4.68
N ALA A 12 -11.99 -16.77 4.79
CA ALA A 12 -11.13 -17.95 4.64
C ALA A 12 -10.58 -18.17 3.22
N VAL A 13 -11.21 -17.59 2.19
CA VAL A 13 -10.79 -17.77 0.78
C VAL A 13 -10.17 -16.52 0.16
N LEU A 14 -10.28 -15.36 0.81
CA LEU A 14 -9.66 -14.13 0.35
C LEU A 14 -8.20 -14.05 0.79
N ARG A 15 -7.32 -13.70 -0.15
CA ARG A 15 -5.92 -13.39 0.15
C ARG A 15 -5.76 -11.90 0.46
N PRO A 16 -4.74 -11.52 1.25
CA PRO A 16 -4.39 -10.13 1.48
C PRO A 16 -4.15 -9.39 0.16
N VAL A 17 -4.52 -8.11 0.09
CA VAL A 17 -4.40 -7.28 -1.13
C VAL A 17 -2.94 -7.20 -1.60
N GLU A 18 -2.00 -7.26 -0.67
CA GLU A 18 -0.57 -7.23 -0.89
C GLU A 18 -0.10 -8.38 -1.79
N THR A 19 -0.83 -9.51 -1.80
CA THR A 19 -0.50 -10.67 -2.65
C THR A 19 -0.50 -10.32 -4.15
N ALA A 20 -1.31 -9.34 -4.57
CA ALA A 20 -1.32 -8.88 -5.96
C ALA A 20 -0.13 -7.97 -6.31
N LEU A 21 0.62 -7.52 -5.29
CA LEU A 21 1.68 -6.53 -5.42
C LEU A 21 3.09 -7.14 -5.37
N ASP A 22 3.23 -8.47 -5.31
CA ASP A 22 4.52 -9.16 -5.22
C ASP A 22 5.50 -8.83 -6.36
N ALA A 23 4.98 -8.44 -7.53
CA ALA A 23 5.78 -8.03 -8.69
C ALA A 23 6.02 -6.51 -8.79
N VAL A 24 5.52 -5.72 -7.84
CA VAL A 24 5.60 -4.26 -7.83
C VAL A 24 6.58 -3.81 -6.74
N PRO A 25 7.52 -2.89 -7.03
CA PRO A 25 8.41 -2.33 -6.03
C PRO A 25 7.69 -1.78 -4.78
N HIS A 26 8.14 -2.23 -3.61
CA HIS A 26 7.68 -1.78 -2.29
C HIS A 26 8.48 -0.55 -1.83
N VAL A 27 7.79 0.48 -1.36
CA VAL A 27 8.39 1.68 -0.79
C VAL A 27 7.85 1.96 0.62
N PRO A 28 8.62 1.73 1.69
CA PRO A 28 8.22 2.15 3.02
C PRO A 28 8.27 3.68 3.12
N VAL A 29 7.20 4.28 3.67
CA VAL A 29 7.09 5.73 3.83
C VAL A 29 6.84 6.11 5.29
N SER A 30 7.23 7.34 5.65
CA SER A 30 6.89 7.94 6.93
C SER A 30 5.40 8.26 7.00
N ARG A 31 4.90 8.50 8.22
CA ARG A 31 3.51 8.89 8.45
C ARG A 31 3.13 10.19 7.73
N ASP A 32 4.03 11.17 7.70
CA ASP A 32 3.78 12.44 6.99
C ASP A 32 3.68 12.26 5.48
N MET A 33 4.55 11.43 4.90
CA MET A 33 4.47 11.08 3.47
C MET A 33 3.18 10.32 3.16
N ALA A 34 2.78 9.38 4.03
CA ALA A 34 1.52 8.66 3.88
C ALA A 34 0.31 9.59 3.89
N MET A 35 0.25 10.57 4.81
CA MET A 35 -0.84 11.55 4.87
C MET A 35 -0.92 12.41 3.60
N ARG A 36 0.24 12.75 3.01
CA ARG A 36 0.30 13.45 1.71
C ARG A 36 -0.22 12.58 0.57
N LEU A 37 0.24 11.33 0.49
CA LEU A 37 -0.22 10.37 -0.51
C LEU A 37 -1.73 10.14 -0.44
N MET A 38 -2.28 9.99 0.78
CA MET A 38 -3.73 9.85 1.01
C MET A 38 -4.54 11.06 0.53
N ARG A 39 -3.91 12.24 0.40
CA ARG A 39 -4.49 13.47 -0.15
C ARG A 39 -4.21 13.66 -1.65
N GLY A 40 -3.67 12.65 -2.32
CA GLY A 40 -3.30 12.71 -3.73
C GLY A 40 -2.03 13.52 -4.02
N GLN A 41 -1.24 13.86 -2.99
CA GLN A 41 -0.04 14.67 -3.16
C GLN A 41 1.19 13.79 -3.43
N PRO A 42 2.01 14.10 -4.45
CA PRO A 42 3.26 13.39 -4.69
C PRO A 42 4.25 13.52 -3.52
N VAL A 43 5.12 12.52 -3.38
CA VAL A 43 6.19 12.51 -2.37
C VAL A 43 7.52 12.09 -2.99
N ILE A 44 8.59 12.78 -2.61
CA ILE A 44 9.96 12.45 -3.04
C ILE A 44 10.39 11.18 -2.31
N LEU A 45 10.78 10.16 -3.09
CA LEU A 45 11.39 8.95 -2.58
C LEU A 45 12.87 9.21 -2.32
N ARG A 46 13.34 8.79 -1.14
CA ARG A 46 14.73 8.97 -0.71
C ARG A 46 15.26 7.65 -0.17
N GLY A 47 16.56 7.44 -0.33
CA GLY A 47 17.25 6.24 0.12
C GLY A 47 18.06 5.63 -1.00
N ARG A 48 18.99 4.73 -0.65
CA ARG A 48 19.88 4.08 -1.61
C ARG A 48 19.11 3.27 -2.66
N ASP A 49 18.05 2.59 -2.21
CA ASP A 49 17.31 1.61 -3.01
C ASP A 49 15.94 2.18 -3.45
N ALA A 50 15.78 3.52 -3.43
CA ALA A 50 14.55 4.17 -3.84
C ALA A 50 14.40 4.11 -5.36
N PRO A 51 13.24 3.65 -5.89
CA PRO A 51 13.01 3.65 -7.33
C PRO A 51 13.00 5.08 -7.88
N THR A 52 13.54 5.27 -9.08
CA THR A 52 13.57 6.57 -9.77
C THR A 52 12.47 6.70 -10.82
N GLU A 53 11.95 5.58 -11.30
CA GLU A 53 10.89 5.48 -12.31
C GLU A 53 10.09 4.17 -12.19
N GLY A 54 8.97 4.08 -12.89
CA GLY A 54 8.16 2.85 -12.99
C GLY A 54 7.00 2.81 -12.01
N LYS A 55 6.52 1.62 -11.64
CA LYS A 55 5.40 1.46 -10.68
C LYS A 55 5.93 1.20 -9.29
N ALA A 56 5.26 1.72 -8.27
CA ALA A 56 5.55 1.39 -6.89
C ALA A 56 4.27 1.41 -6.03
N TYR A 57 4.34 0.72 -4.91
CA TYR A 57 3.35 0.84 -3.84
C TYR A 57 4.01 1.30 -2.55
N ALA A 58 3.27 2.10 -1.78
CA ALA A 58 3.74 2.67 -0.54
C ALA A 58 3.05 2.02 0.66
N THR A 59 3.83 1.79 1.73
CA THR A 59 3.29 1.35 3.03
C THR A 59 3.72 2.28 4.15
N CYS A 60 2.85 2.51 5.13
CA CYS A 60 3.18 3.19 6.37
C CYS A 60 3.04 2.21 7.54
N GLY A 61 4.13 1.90 8.22
CA GLY A 61 4.11 0.93 9.33
C GLY A 61 3.59 -0.47 8.91
N GLY A 62 3.92 -0.90 7.69
CA GLY A 62 3.45 -2.17 7.12
C GLY A 62 2.06 -2.11 6.47
N VAL A 63 1.30 -1.03 6.64
CA VAL A 63 -0.04 -0.89 6.04
C VAL A 63 0.07 -0.27 4.65
N LEU A 64 -0.49 -0.93 3.63
CA LEU A 64 -0.61 -0.38 2.28
C LEU A 64 -1.42 0.92 2.29
N VAL A 65 -0.83 2.00 1.77
CA VAL A 65 -1.46 3.33 1.74
C VAL A 65 -1.75 3.82 0.33
N ALA A 66 -0.90 3.52 -0.64
CA ALA A 66 -1.09 3.96 -2.02
C ALA A 66 -0.36 3.07 -3.04
N VAL A 67 -0.84 3.10 -4.28
CA VAL A 67 -0.12 2.63 -5.47
C VAL A 67 -0.04 3.78 -6.47
N GLY A 68 1.05 3.82 -7.24
CA GLY A 68 1.30 4.92 -8.15
C GLY A 68 2.47 4.69 -9.08
N ASP A 69 2.66 5.65 -9.98
CA ASP A 69 3.85 5.73 -10.80
C ASP A 69 4.92 6.57 -10.08
N VAL A 70 6.17 6.19 -10.28
CA VAL A 70 7.34 6.93 -9.86
C VAL A 70 7.84 7.71 -11.06
N GLU A 71 7.97 9.03 -10.90
CA GLU A 71 8.44 9.93 -11.94
C GLU A 71 9.54 10.81 -11.38
N ARG A 72 10.77 10.68 -11.92
CA ARG A 72 11.95 11.42 -11.45
C ARG A 72 12.17 11.30 -9.93
N GLY A 73 11.91 10.12 -9.38
CA GLY A 73 12.03 9.83 -7.95
C GLY A 73 10.88 10.35 -7.08
N GLU A 74 9.80 10.90 -7.66
CA GLU A 74 8.56 11.19 -6.93
C GLU A 74 7.52 10.08 -7.13
N LEU A 75 6.93 9.59 -6.05
CA LEU A 75 5.75 8.73 -6.13
C LEU A 75 4.50 9.57 -6.30
N VAL A 76 3.83 9.42 -7.44
CA VAL A 76 2.56 10.06 -7.78
C VAL A 76 1.42 9.06 -7.48
N PRO A 77 0.57 9.28 -6.47
CA PRO A 77 -0.47 8.33 -6.10
C PRO A 77 -1.64 8.31 -7.10
N HIS A 78 -1.99 7.12 -7.60
CA HIS A 78 -3.15 6.93 -8.49
C HIS A 78 -4.34 6.35 -7.75
N ARG A 79 -4.07 5.54 -6.72
CA ARG A 79 -5.10 4.97 -5.85
C ARG A 79 -4.58 4.90 -4.43
N VAL A 80 -5.43 5.30 -3.50
CA VAL A 80 -5.17 5.24 -2.06
C VAL A 80 -6.03 4.17 -1.41
N PHE A 81 -5.54 3.65 -0.28
CA PHE A 81 -6.14 2.54 0.44
C PHE A 81 -6.51 2.97 1.86
N HIS A 82 -7.74 2.66 2.28
CA HIS A 82 -8.26 2.93 3.62
C HIS A 82 -8.39 1.63 4.41
N LEU A 83 -7.27 0.92 4.56
CA LEU A 83 -7.28 -0.49 4.96
C LEU A 83 -7.36 -0.75 6.47
N GLY A 84 -7.51 0.27 7.31
CA GLY A 84 -7.97 0.13 8.70
C GLY A 84 -7.30 -0.97 9.55
N GLY A 85 -6.04 -1.33 9.31
CA GLY A 85 -5.33 -2.38 10.05
C GLY A 85 -5.44 -3.81 9.47
N THR A 86 -5.84 -3.98 8.21
CA THR A 86 -5.91 -5.30 7.54
C THR A 86 -4.58 -5.79 6.96
N ALA A 87 -3.51 -4.99 7.03
CA ALA A 87 -2.19 -5.46 6.64
C ALA A 87 -1.73 -6.57 7.61
N PRO A 88 -1.07 -7.63 7.11
CA PRO A 88 -0.63 -8.73 7.95
C PRO A 88 0.27 -8.19 9.07
N ARG A 89 -0.13 -8.43 10.31
CA ARG A 89 0.71 -8.18 11.49
C ARG A 89 1.74 -9.31 11.51
N ASN A 90 2.84 -9.10 10.79
CA ASN A 90 3.99 -10.00 10.85
C ASN A 90 4.48 -10.05 12.29
N GLY A 91 4.30 -11.20 12.94
CA GLY A 91 4.94 -11.60 14.19
C GLY A 91 6.02 -12.63 13.90
#